data_AF-A0A2T5EW76-F1
#
_entry.id   AF-A0A2T5EW76-F1
#
_cell.length_a   1.000
_cell.length_b   1.000
_cell.length_c   1.000
_cell.angle_alpha   90.00
_cell.angle_beta   90.00
_cell.angle_gamma   90.00
#
_symmetry.space_group_name_H-M   'P 1'
#
loop_
_entity.id
_entity.type
_entity.pdbx_description
1 polymer ?
#
loop_
_entity_poly.entity_id
_entity_poly.type
_entity_poly.pdbx_seq_one_letter_code
_entity_poly.pdbx_strand_id
1 'polypeptide(L)'
;MDIIERFRDGYGKHTKEIKIANIDGQLIALISLGNRKVAMIDLCDIELLSGRSFYAQKRNDGNWVARCSQDAKLLHRLIESPEKGQEVDHVDKDTLNNRRGNLRVCTSRQNNLAKDDQPSYKHWFGVKRVYNYFRAWDAEEKKWVGKFSTVELAALHRDQSYQEEYCHSWAEEPHHPYGFIQWNFDMPQQVYEMDDYLFDRANDAAIDSYYTAQDLGLCS
;
A
#
# COMPACT_ATOMS: atom_id res chain seq x y z
N MET A 1 3.06 -17.95 -10.94
CA MET A 1 3.74 -16.83 -11.64
C MET A 1 4.41 -17.39 -12.85
N ASP A 2 3.93 -17.00 -14.02
CA ASP A 2 4.44 -17.47 -15.30
C ASP A 2 5.01 -16.29 -16.08
N ILE A 3 6.28 -16.38 -16.49
CA ILE A 3 6.92 -15.33 -17.28
C ILE A 3 6.46 -15.49 -18.73
N ILE A 4 5.83 -14.44 -19.26
CA ILE A 4 5.32 -14.38 -20.64
C ILE A 4 6.40 -13.86 -21.58
N GLU A 5 7.05 -12.74 -21.22
CA GLU A 5 8.00 -12.04 -22.09
C GLU A 5 9.16 -11.44 -21.27
N ARG A 6 10.33 -11.26 -21.91
CA ARG A 6 11.51 -10.66 -21.28
C ARG A 6 12.17 -9.63 -22.19
N PHE A 7 12.02 -8.37 -21.82
CA PHE A 7 12.76 -7.26 -22.41
C PHE A 7 14.15 -7.14 -21.77
N ARG A 8 15.14 -7.89 -22.29
CA ARG A 8 16.51 -7.93 -21.73
C ARG A 8 17.23 -6.59 -21.82
N ASP A 9 17.01 -5.86 -22.92
CA ASP A 9 17.60 -4.55 -23.17
C ASP A 9 16.75 -3.40 -22.58
N GLY A 10 15.67 -3.74 -21.86
CA GLY A 10 14.74 -2.82 -21.23
C GLY A 10 13.60 -2.35 -22.14
N TYR A 11 12.86 -1.33 -21.69
CA TYR A 11 11.71 -0.75 -22.38
C TYR A 11 11.80 0.77 -22.32
N GLY A 12 11.66 1.42 -23.47
CA GLY A 12 11.75 2.88 -23.57
C GLY A 12 13.10 3.42 -23.08
N LYS A 13 13.06 4.31 -22.09
CA LYS A 13 14.26 4.91 -21.47
C LYS A 13 14.84 4.04 -20.36
N HIS A 14 14.11 3.04 -19.88
CA HIS A 14 14.58 2.15 -18.83
C HIS A 14 15.36 0.98 -19.45
N THR A 15 16.68 0.99 -19.32
CA THR A 15 17.59 0.06 -20.01
C THR A 15 17.88 -1.25 -19.27
N LYS A 16 17.29 -1.46 -18.08
CA LYS A 16 17.46 -2.71 -17.32
C LYS A 16 16.33 -3.68 -17.66
N GLU A 17 16.58 -4.97 -17.43
CA GLU A 17 15.63 -6.04 -17.73
C GLU A 17 14.23 -5.77 -17.16
N ILE A 18 13.22 -5.98 -18.00
CA ILE A 18 11.80 -6.01 -17.60
C ILE A 18 11.23 -7.38 -17.97
N LYS A 19 10.45 -7.97 -17.06
CA LYS A 19 9.74 -9.22 -17.31
C LYS A 19 8.25 -8.99 -17.23
N ILE A 20 7.52 -9.47 -18.22
CA ILE A 20 6.06 -9.51 -18.15
C ILE A 20 5.68 -10.88 -17.62
N ALA A 21 4.81 -10.90 -16.62
CA ALA A 21 4.39 -12.13 -15.98
C ALA A 21 2.88 -12.16 -15.74
N ASN A 22 2.32 -13.36 -15.75
CA ASN A 22 0.98 -13.62 -15.24
C ASN A 22 1.08 -14.09 -13.77
N ILE A 23 0.41 -13.38 -12.88
CA ILE A 23 0.21 -13.79 -11.49
C ILE A 23 -1.30 -13.86 -11.27
N ASP A 24 -1.81 -15.09 -11.09
CA ASP A 24 -3.22 -15.36 -10.76
C ASP A 24 -4.22 -14.69 -11.71
N GLY A 25 -3.91 -14.67 -13.01
CA GLY A 25 -4.73 -14.06 -14.05
C GLY A 25 -4.44 -12.58 -14.32
N GLN A 26 -3.57 -11.94 -13.53
CA GLN A 26 -3.21 -10.53 -13.67
C GLN A 26 -1.84 -10.38 -14.34
N LEU A 27 -1.80 -9.53 -15.38
CA LEU A 27 -0.59 -9.22 -16.11
C LEU A 27 0.18 -8.10 -15.41
N ILE A 28 1.42 -8.38 -15.06
CA ILE A 28 2.30 -7.46 -14.33
C ILE A 28 3.62 -7.25 -15.06
N ALA A 29 4.24 -6.09 -14.86
CA ALA A 29 5.62 -5.84 -15.27
C ALA A 29 6.55 -5.81 -14.05
N LEU A 30 7.59 -6.65 -14.08
CA LEU A 30 8.69 -6.67 -13.13
C LEU A 30 9.84 -5.84 -13.65
N ILE A 31 10.14 -4.72 -13.00
CA ILE A 31 11.14 -3.74 -13.44
C ILE A 31 12.42 -3.94 -12.61
N SER A 32 13.52 -4.34 -13.25
CA SER A 32 14.81 -4.43 -12.58
C SER A 32 15.38 -3.05 -12.23
N LEU A 33 15.61 -2.78 -10.95
CA LEU A 33 16.07 -1.47 -10.49
C LEU A 33 17.58 -1.38 -10.27
N GLY A 34 18.30 -2.50 -10.42
CA GLY A 34 19.65 -2.67 -9.88
C GLY A 34 19.64 -3.03 -8.40
N ASN A 35 20.81 -3.24 -7.78
CA ASN A 35 20.94 -3.66 -6.37
C ASN A 35 20.16 -4.93 -5.99
N ARG A 36 19.90 -5.82 -6.97
CA ARG A 36 19.03 -7.00 -6.81
C ARG A 36 17.61 -6.65 -6.33
N LYS A 37 17.11 -5.47 -6.69
CA LYS A 37 15.76 -5.00 -6.40
C LYS A 37 14.93 -4.97 -7.67
N VAL A 38 13.67 -5.31 -7.52
CA VAL A 38 12.67 -5.36 -8.59
C VAL A 38 11.44 -4.62 -8.08
N ALA A 39 10.92 -3.68 -8.87
CA ALA A 39 9.59 -3.12 -8.64
C ALA A 39 8.56 -3.89 -9.46
N MET A 40 7.35 -3.98 -8.94
CA MET A 40 6.20 -4.58 -9.59
C MET A 40 5.16 -3.50 -9.88
N ILE A 41 4.63 -3.49 -11.10
CA ILE A 41 3.51 -2.63 -11.53
C ILE A 41 2.52 -3.49 -12.32
N ASP A 42 1.28 -3.03 -12.46
CA ASP A 42 0.37 -3.61 -13.44
C ASP A 42 0.88 -3.30 -14.86
N LEU A 43 0.66 -4.20 -15.82
CA LEU A 43 1.24 -4.07 -17.16
C LEU A 43 0.80 -2.77 -17.86
N CYS A 44 -0.42 -2.29 -17.61
CA CYS A 44 -0.92 -1.03 -18.17
C CYS A 44 -0.08 0.20 -17.81
N ASP A 45 0.71 0.16 -16.73
CA ASP A 45 1.58 1.25 -16.32
C ASP A 45 2.99 1.19 -16.97
N ILE A 46 3.26 0.21 -17.85
CA ILE A 46 4.58 0.04 -18.49
C ILE A 46 5.00 1.26 -19.32
N GLU A 47 4.05 2.00 -19.87
CA GLU A 47 4.29 3.18 -20.69
C GLU A 47 4.98 4.32 -19.90
N LEU A 48 4.92 4.29 -18.56
CA LEU A 48 5.74 5.18 -17.72
C LEU A 48 7.24 5.06 -18.04
N LEU A 49 7.69 3.90 -18.54
CA LEU A 49 9.08 3.63 -18.90
C LEU A 49 9.51 4.21 -20.26
N SER A 50 8.56 4.60 -21.12
CA SER A 50 8.87 5.21 -22.43
C SER A 50 9.73 6.47 -22.29
N GLY A 51 9.39 7.33 -21.33
CA GLY A 51 10.13 8.57 -21.05
C GLY A 51 11.01 8.55 -19.81
N ARG A 52 10.95 7.49 -18.99
CA ARG A 52 11.53 7.47 -17.64
C ARG A 52 12.30 6.20 -17.36
N SER A 53 13.25 6.29 -16.43
CA SER A 53 13.98 5.14 -15.91
C SER A 53 14.04 5.18 -14.40
N PHE A 54 13.91 4.02 -13.77
CA PHE A 54 13.90 3.90 -12.31
C PHE A 54 15.17 3.24 -11.77
N TYR A 55 15.50 3.57 -10.53
CA TYR A 55 16.55 2.92 -9.76
C TYR A 55 16.10 2.70 -8.32
N ALA A 56 16.73 1.74 -7.65
CA ALA A 56 16.45 1.42 -6.27
C ALA A 56 17.16 2.45 -5.37
N GLN A 57 16.39 3.17 -4.56
CA GLN A 57 16.92 4.04 -3.51
C GLN A 57 16.57 3.47 -2.14
N LYS A 58 17.58 3.37 -1.26
CA LYS A 58 17.36 3.05 0.15
C LYS A 58 16.98 4.33 0.92
N ARG A 59 15.89 4.28 1.66
CA ARG A 59 15.43 5.36 2.56
C ARG A 59 16.07 5.23 3.95
N ASN A 60 15.93 6.28 4.76
CA ASN A 60 16.45 6.32 6.13
C ASN A 60 15.80 5.31 7.07
N ASP A 61 14.55 4.92 6.77
CA ASP A 61 13.80 3.85 7.46
C ASP A 61 14.29 2.44 7.08
N GLY A 62 15.22 2.32 6.13
CA GLY A 62 15.77 1.04 5.66
C GLY A 62 15.05 0.45 4.44
N ASN A 63 13.87 0.96 4.08
CA ASN A 63 13.08 0.45 2.96
C ASN A 63 13.65 0.90 1.60
N TRP A 64 13.34 0.14 0.55
CA TRP A 64 13.79 0.40 -0.82
C TRP A 64 12.63 0.88 -1.68
N VAL A 65 12.81 2.01 -2.35
CA VAL A 65 11.79 2.57 -3.26
C VAL A 65 12.31 2.64 -4.69
N ALA A 66 11.39 2.58 -5.65
CA ALA A 66 11.67 2.88 -7.05
C ALA A 66 11.60 4.41 -7.27
N ARG A 67 12.75 5.02 -7.55
CA ARG A 67 12.85 6.47 -7.81
C ARG A 67 13.17 6.74 -9.27
N CYS A 68 12.46 7.70 -9.85
CA CYS A 68 12.66 8.15 -11.21
C CYS A 68 14.00 8.90 -11.33
N SER A 69 14.78 8.58 -12.36
CA SER A 69 16.09 9.18 -12.60
C SER A 69 16.00 10.60 -13.14
N GLN A 70 14.87 10.96 -13.77
CA GLN A 70 14.71 12.22 -14.49
C GLN A 70 14.19 13.36 -13.61
N ASP A 71 13.21 13.10 -12.73
CA ASP A 71 12.60 14.14 -11.89
C ASP A 71 12.52 13.76 -10.41
N ALA A 72 13.18 12.66 -10.03
CA ALA A 72 13.31 12.21 -8.66
C ALA A 72 11.98 11.85 -7.96
N LYS A 73 10.87 11.75 -8.71
CA LYS A 73 9.57 11.27 -8.20
C LYS A 73 9.61 9.77 -7.91
N LEU A 74 8.79 9.32 -6.97
CA LEU A 74 8.63 7.89 -6.65
C LEU A 74 7.64 7.24 -7.61
N LEU A 75 7.85 5.96 -7.93
CA LEU A 75 7.03 5.23 -8.90
C LEU A 75 5.54 5.22 -8.53
N HIS A 76 5.17 4.83 -7.31
CA HIS A 76 3.77 4.87 -6.86
C HIS A 76 3.12 6.27 -6.98
N ARG A 77 3.88 7.37 -6.85
CA ARG A 77 3.33 8.72 -7.03
C ARG A 77 3.10 9.09 -8.49
N LEU A 78 3.82 8.46 -9.42
CA LEU A 78 3.60 8.63 -10.84
C LEU A 78 2.36 7.84 -11.30
N ILE A 79 2.11 6.68 -10.67
CA ILE A 79 0.92 5.86 -10.93
C ILE A 79 -0.33 6.54 -10.38
N GLU A 80 -0.33 6.89 -9.08
CA GLU A 80 -1.53 7.46 -8.44
C GLU A 80 -1.74 8.95 -8.71
N SER A 81 -0.69 9.68 -9.11
CA SER A 81 -0.76 11.13 -9.33
C SER A 81 -1.50 11.91 -8.23
N PRO A 82 -1.17 11.71 -6.94
CA PRO A 82 -1.88 12.31 -5.82
C PRO A 82 -1.79 13.84 -5.86
N GLU A 83 -2.83 14.51 -5.35
CA GLU A 83 -2.87 15.97 -5.25
C GLU A 83 -1.81 16.51 -4.29
N LYS A 84 -1.59 17.83 -4.32
CA LYS A 84 -0.65 18.49 -3.42
C LYS A 84 -1.11 18.30 -1.97
N GLY A 85 -0.25 17.72 -1.15
CA GLY A 85 -0.52 17.43 0.26
C GLY A 85 -1.03 16.01 0.51
N GLN A 86 -1.35 15.25 -0.54
CA GLN A 86 -1.68 13.83 -0.44
C GLN A 86 -0.42 12.95 -0.53
N GLU A 87 -0.53 11.81 0.16
CA GLU A 87 0.42 10.71 0.20
C GLU A 87 -0.18 9.48 -0.50
N VAL A 88 0.64 8.45 -0.69
CA VAL A 88 0.22 7.17 -1.24
C VAL A 88 0.76 6.10 -0.31
N ASP A 89 -0.13 5.28 0.22
CA ASP A 89 0.19 4.18 1.13
C ASP A 89 0.16 2.84 0.38
N HIS A 90 1.01 1.92 0.84
CA HIS A 90 1.13 0.55 0.32
C HIS A 90 0.40 -0.39 1.27
N VAL A 91 -0.69 -1.02 0.81
CA VAL A 91 -1.53 -1.87 1.66
C VAL A 91 -0.74 -3.07 2.21
N ASP A 92 0.10 -3.69 1.38
CA ASP A 92 0.96 -4.81 1.77
C ASP A 92 2.27 -4.40 2.47
N LYS A 93 2.53 -3.10 2.63
CA LYS A 93 3.77 -2.50 3.16
C LYS A 93 5.03 -2.80 2.34
N ASP A 94 4.93 -3.43 1.17
CA ASP A 94 6.05 -3.58 0.23
C ASP A 94 6.12 -2.37 -0.70
N THR A 95 7.04 -1.47 -0.36
CA THR A 95 7.32 -0.25 -1.13
C THR A 95 7.76 -0.48 -2.60
N LEU A 96 8.08 -1.73 -2.98
CA LEU A 96 8.38 -2.11 -4.37
C LEU A 96 7.19 -2.75 -5.09
N ASN A 97 6.11 -3.11 -4.40
CA ASN A 97 4.84 -3.49 -5.00
C ASN A 97 4.00 -2.24 -5.31
N ASN A 98 4.15 -1.71 -6.52
CA ASN A 98 3.49 -0.48 -6.97
C ASN A 98 2.27 -0.79 -7.87
N ARG A 99 1.62 -1.94 -7.69
CA ARG A 99 0.37 -2.28 -8.39
C ARG A 99 -0.78 -1.43 -7.88
N ARG A 100 -1.68 -0.98 -8.75
CA ARG A 100 -2.78 -0.05 -8.41
C ARG A 100 -3.69 -0.60 -7.32
N GLY A 101 -4.00 -1.89 -7.34
CA GLY A 101 -4.78 -2.56 -6.29
C GLY A 101 -4.05 -2.69 -4.93
N ASN A 102 -2.78 -2.28 -4.84
CA ASN A 102 -2.00 -2.24 -3.61
C ASN A 102 -1.71 -0.78 -3.14
N LEU A 103 -2.15 0.22 -3.90
CA LEU A 103 -1.89 1.63 -3.62
C LEU A 103 -3.19 2.33 -3.23
N ARG A 104 -3.12 3.18 -2.21
CA ARG A 104 -4.23 4.04 -1.80
C ARG A 104 -3.76 5.46 -1.53
N VAL A 105 -4.42 6.42 -2.15
CA VAL A 105 -4.16 7.84 -1.91
C VAL A 105 -4.67 8.19 -0.51
N CYS A 106 -3.88 8.91 0.28
CA CYS A 106 -4.22 9.15 1.66
C CYS A 106 -3.72 10.51 2.17
N THR A 107 -4.27 10.96 3.29
CA THR A 107 -3.71 12.08 4.04
C THR A 107 -2.54 11.62 4.90
N SER A 108 -1.69 12.55 5.36
CA SER A 108 -0.64 12.21 6.34
C SER A 108 -1.21 11.60 7.63
N ARG A 109 -2.44 11.97 8.03
CA ARG A 109 -3.13 11.40 9.20
C ARG A 109 -3.46 9.93 8.96
N GLN A 110 -4.05 9.60 7.83
CA GLN A 110 -4.37 8.24 7.42
C GLN A 110 -3.11 7.37 7.26
N ASN A 111 -2.08 7.90 6.61
CA ASN A 111 -0.82 7.18 6.47
C ASN A 111 -0.19 6.87 7.83
N ASN A 112 -0.30 7.78 8.80
CA ASN A 112 0.15 7.52 10.18
C ASN A 112 -0.67 6.43 10.89
N LEU A 113 -1.95 6.25 10.56
CA LEU A 113 -2.77 5.16 11.11
C LEU A 113 -2.32 3.78 10.60
N ALA A 114 -1.86 3.70 9.35
CA ALA A 114 -1.40 2.47 8.72
C ALA A 114 0.01 2.03 9.16
N LYS A 115 0.76 2.89 9.86
CA LYS A 115 2.11 2.56 10.34
C LYS A 115 2.07 1.48 11.41
N ASP A 116 3.02 0.56 11.29
CA ASP A 116 3.22 -0.57 12.21
C ASP A 116 4.08 -0.21 13.43
N ASP A 117 4.25 1.09 13.71
CA ASP A 117 5.00 1.59 14.85
C ASP A 117 4.15 1.65 16.13
N GLN A 118 2.84 1.37 16.02
CA GLN A 118 1.98 1.25 17.19
C GLN A 118 2.44 0.08 18.07
N PRO A 119 2.73 0.32 19.36
CA PRO A 119 3.15 -0.75 20.25
C PRO A 119 2.08 -1.84 20.31
N SER A 120 2.49 -3.06 19.96
CA SER A 120 1.63 -4.23 19.98
C SER A 120 2.11 -5.22 21.02
N TYR A 121 1.16 -5.96 21.61
CA TYR A 121 1.46 -7.09 22.47
C TYR A 121 1.20 -8.38 21.71
N LYS A 122 2.28 -9.02 21.27
CA LYS A 122 2.27 -10.17 20.36
C LYS A 122 1.66 -9.80 19.00
N HIS A 123 0.33 -9.83 18.89
CA HIS A 123 -0.44 -9.50 17.69
C HIS A 123 -1.61 -8.55 17.99
N TRP A 124 -1.74 -8.08 19.24
CA TRP A 124 -2.79 -7.16 19.65
C TRP A 124 -2.30 -5.72 19.46
N PHE A 125 -2.86 -5.04 18.46
CA PHE A 125 -2.52 -3.68 18.07
C PHE A 125 -2.96 -2.68 19.12
N GLY A 126 -2.06 -1.75 19.49
CA GLY A 126 -2.34 -0.71 20.47
C GLY A 126 -2.55 -1.25 21.89
N VAL A 127 -2.01 -2.42 22.23
CA VAL A 127 -2.12 -3.03 23.56
C VAL A 127 -0.73 -3.29 24.13
N LYS A 128 -0.55 -3.05 25.44
CA LYS A 128 0.68 -3.43 26.15
C LYS A 128 0.38 -4.07 27.51
N ARG A 129 1.22 -5.03 27.88
CA ARG A 129 1.17 -5.67 29.20
C ARG A 129 1.95 -4.84 30.23
N VAL A 130 1.34 -4.65 31.40
CA VAL A 130 1.96 -4.00 32.56
C VAL A 130 1.76 -4.92 33.77
N TYR A 131 2.85 -5.59 34.19
CA TYR A 131 2.82 -6.61 35.25
C TYR A 131 1.74 -7.71 35.00
N ASN A 132 0.64 -7.63 35.75
CA ASN A 132 -0.48 -8.58 35.74
C ASN A 132 -1.75 -8.03 35.07
N TYR A 133 -1.69 -6.87 34.40
CA TYR A 133 -2.81 -6.29 33.66
C TYR A 133 -2.37 -5.75 32.30
N PHE A 134 -3.33 -5.30 31.50
CA PHE A 134 -3.12 -4.73 30.17
C PHE A 134 -3.59 -3.27 30.11
N ARG A 135 -2.96 -2.49 29.24
CA ARG A 135 -3.36 -1.13 28.88
C ARG A 135 -3.59 -1.05 27.38
N ALA A 136 -4.54 -0.20 26.99
CA ALA A 136 -4.89 0.08 25.61
C ALA A 136 -4.42 1.50 25.24
N TRP A 137 -4.07 1.72 23.98
CA TRP A 137 -3.99 3.07 23.41
C TRP A 137 -5.41 3.55 23.13
N ASP A 138 -5.69 4.80 23.52
CA ASP A 138 -6.96 5.46 23.32
C ASP A 138 -6.80 6.55 22.25
N ALA A 139 -7.58 6.47 21.17
CA ALA A 139 -7.47 7.40 20.04
C ALA A 139 -7.98 8.80 20.38
N GLU A 140 -9.05 8.89 21.17
CA GLU A 140 -9.65 10.16 21.60
C GLU A 140 -8.72 10.86 22.62
N GLU A 141 -8.34 10.14 23.68
CA GLU A 141 -7.51 10.71 24.76
C GLU A 141 -6.02 10.81 24.38
N LYS A 142 -5.60 10.18 23.27
CA LYS A 142 -4.22 10.14 22.75
C LYS A 142 -3.20 9.69 23.80
N LYS A 143 -3.58 8.72 24.63
CA LYS A 143 -2.74 8.19 25.71
C LYS A 143 -3.04 6.72 26.00
N TRP A 144 -2.17 6.09 26.79
CA TRP A 144 -2.42 4.74 27.29
C TRP A 144 -3.41 4.77 28.45
N VAL A 145 -4.43 3.93 28.43
CA VAL A 145 -5.53 3.92 29.42
C VAL A 145 -5.79 2.53 30.00
N GLY A 146 -6.62 2.50 31.04
CA GLY A 146 -7.19 1.29 31.62
C GLY A 146 -6.26 0.43 32.48
N LYS A 147 -6.88 -0.54 33.15
CA LYS A 147 -6.24 -1.68 33.83
C LYS A 147 -7.05 -2.94 33.52
N PHE A 148 -6.92 -3.44 32.29
CA PHE A 148 -7.71 -4.57 31.81
C PHE A 148 -7.12 -5.89 32.31
N SER A 149 -7.98 -6.81 32.76
CA SER A 149 -7.56 -8.12 33.27
C SER A 149 -7.09 -9.06 32.16
N THR A 150 -7.56 -8.86 30.93
CA THR A 150 -7.19 -9.66 29.75
C THR A 150 -6.76 -8.76 28.60
N VAL A 151 -6.09 -9.36 27.61
CA VAL A 151 -5.62 -8.64 26.43
C VAL A 151 -6.78 -8.28 25.50
N GLU A 152 -7.80 -9.14 25.44
CA GLU A 152 -9.00 -8.98 24.63
C GLU A 152 -9.82 -7.77 25.09
N LEU A 153 -9.95 -7.55 26.40
CA LEU A 153 -10.64 -6.37 26.93
C LEU A 153 -9.91 -5.07 26.61
N ALA A 154 -8.57 -5.08 26.65
CA ALA A 154 -7.77 -3.92 26.24
C ALA A 154 -7.87 -3.65 24.74
N ALA A 155 -7.83 -4.71 23.92
CA ALA A 155 -7.98 -4.60 22.48
C ALA A 155 -9.36 -4.10 22.08
N LEU A 156 -10.41 -4.54 22.79
CA LEU A 156 -11.79 -4.13 22.53
C LEU A 156 -11.95 -2.63 22.83
N HIS A 157 -11.42 -2.17 23.97
CA HIS A 157 -11.39 -0.74 24.30
C HIS A 157 -10.67 0.06 23.22
N ARG A 158 -9.50 -0.41 22.76
CA ARG A 158 -8.74 0.25 21.70
C ARG A 158 -9.62 0.39 20.46
N ASP A 159 -10.16 -0.70 19.94
CA ASP A 159 -10.95 -0.67 18.71
C ASP A 159 -12.18 0.24 18.86
N GLN A 160 -12.88 0.19 20.00
CA GLN A 160 -14.00 1.10 20.28
C GLN A 160 -13.58 2.58 20.24
N SER A 161 -12.46 2.95 20.87
CA SER A 161 -11.97 4.34 20.84
C SER A 161 -11.65 4.83 19.42
N TYR A 162 -11.14 3.96 18.55
CA TYR A 162 -10.89 4.30 17.15
C TYR A 162 -12.19 4.43 16.35
N GLN A 163 -13.20 3.59 16.62
CA GLN A 163 -14.52 3.75 15.99
C GLN A 163 -15.14 5.09 16.38
N GLU A 164 -15.13 5.43 17.67
CA GLU A 164 -15.72 6.67 18.17
C GLU A 164 -14.99 7.91 17.61
N GLU A 165 -13.66 7.95 17.67
CA GLU A 165 -12.86 9.09 17.18
C GLU A 165 -13.03 9.31 15.67
N TYR A 166 -13.08 8.24 14.86
CA TYR A 166 -12.99 8.36 13.40
C TYR A 166 -14.34 8.23 12.67
N CYS A 167 -15.46 7.94 13.35
CA CYS A 167 -16.76 7.71 12.70
C CYS A 167 -17.29 8.89 11.87
N HIS A 168 -16.82 10.11 12.12
CA HIS A 168 -17.27 11.34 11.44
C HIS A 168 -16.34 11.82 10.31
N SER A 169 -15.28 11.07 9.96
CA SER A 169 -14.19 11.57 9.11
C SER A 169 -14.46 11.62 7.60
N TRP A 170 -15.70 11.45 7.15
CA TRP A 170 -16.07 11.32 5.72
C TRP A 170 -15.81 12.55 4.85
N ALA A 171 -15.87 13.76 5.41
CA ALA A 171 -15.97 14.99 4.60
C ALA A 171 -14.62 15.56 4.15
N GLU A 172 -13.50 15.09 4.69
CA GLU A 172 -12.19 15.76 4.54
C GLU A 172 -11.06 14.84 4.07
N GLU A 173 -11.33 13.55 3.83
CA GLU A 173 -10.30 12.57 3.49
C GLU A 173 -10.62 11.80 2.20
N PRO A 174 -9.60 11.33 1.45
CA PRO A 174 -9.81 10.56 0.22
C PRO A 174 -10.61 9.28 0.43
N HIS A 175 -10.47 8.67 1.60
CA HIS A 175 -11.16 7.45 2.01
C HIS A 175 -11.50 7.51 3.50
N HIS A 176 -12.28 6.55 4.01
CA HIS A 176 -12.52 6.47 5.43
C HIS A 176 -11.26 6.01 6.21
N PRO A 177 -10.91 6.63 7.36
CA PRO A 177 -9.75 6.24 8.17
C PRO A 177 -9.74 4.76 8.59
N TYR A 178 -10.92 4.14 8.71
CA TYR A 178 -11.04 2.74 9.12
C TYR A 178 -10.27 1.77 8.19
N GLY A 179 -10.16 2.07 6.90
CA GLY A 179 -9.36 1.26 5.98
C GLY A 179 -7.86 1.27 6.31
N PHE A 180 -7.37 2.28 7.04
CA PHE A 180 -5.97 2.42 7.43
C PHE A 180 -5.68 1.87 8.83
N ILE A 181 -6.71 1.49 9.58
CA ILE A 181 -6.57 1.05 10.97
C ILE A 181 -6.39 -0.47 11.00
N GLN A 182 -5.35 -0.94 11.68
CA GLN A 182 -5.21 -2.35 12.03
C GLN A 182 -6.21 -2.68 13.15
N TRP A 183 -7.28 -3.40 12.82
CA TRP A 183 -8.32 -3.81 13.77
C TRP A 183 -7.93 -5.11 14.49
N ASN A 184 -8.29 -5.23 15.78
CA ASN A 184 -8.08 -6.44 16.56
C ASN A 184 -9.24 -7.43 16.43
N PHE A 185 -10.46 -6.92 16.20
CA PHE A 185 -11.69 -7.70 16.07
C PHE A 185 -12.41 -7.40 14.74
N ASP A 186 -13.72 -7.69 14.69
CA ASP A 186 -14.57 -7.47 13.53
C ASP A 186 -14.46 -6.02 13.04
N MET A 187 -14.25 -5.90 11.73
CA MET A 187 -14.06 -4.64 11.04
C MET A 187 -15.39 -3.90 10.92
N PRO A 188 -15.43 -2.58 11.17
CA PRO A 188 -16.60 -1.77 10.83
C PRO A 188 -16.94 -1.91 9.34
N GLN A 189 -18.22 -1.86 8.99
CA GLN A 189 -18.67 -2.03 7.60
C GLN A 189 -17.99 -1.05 6.62
N GLN A 190 -17.64 0.14 7.08
CA GLN A 190 -16.96 1.17 6.28
C GLN A 190 -15.54 0.77 5.87
N VAL A 191 -14.95 -0.27 6.47
CA VAL A 191 -13.67 -0.83 6.01
C VAL A 191 -13.83 -1.42 4.61
N TYR A 192 -14.97 -2.05 4.34
CA TYR A 192 -15.23 -2.68 3.04
C TYR A 192 -15.24 -1.66 1.89
N GLU A 193 -15.46 -0.37 2.15
CA GLU A 193 -15.36 0.64 1.10
C GLU A 193 -13.93 0.83 0.58
N MET A 194 -12.92 0.65 1.44
CA MET A 194 -11.53 0.62 1.01
C MET A 194 -11.23 -0.67 0.23
N ASP A 195 -11.75 -1.80 0.69
CA ASP A 195 -11.55 -3.10 0.02
C ASP A 195 -12.20 -3.09 -1.37
N ASP A 196 -13.42 -2.57 -1.49
CA ASP A 196 -14.15 -2.38 -2.76
C ASP A 196 -13.37 -1.44 -3.69
N TYR A 197 -12.89 -0.31 -3.17
CA TYR A 197 -12.04 0.59 -3.95
C TYR A 197 -10.79 -0.11 -4.49
N LEU A 198 -10.04 -0.83 -3.64
CA LEU A 198 -8.83 -1.53 -4.06
C LEU A 198 -9.13 -2.66 -5.05
N PHE A 199 -10.27 -3.34 -4.89
CA PHE A 199 -10.75 -4.36 -5.80
C PHE A 199 -11.07 -3.77 -7.18
N ASP A 200 -11.81 -2.67 -7.24
CA ASP A 200 -12.11 -1.97 -8.49
C ASP A 200 -10.82 -1.50 -9.18
N ARG A 201 -9.89 -0.92 -8.42
CA ARG A 201 -8.58 -0.51 -8.93
C ARG A 201 -7.78 -1.66 -9.52
N ALA A 202 -7.82 -2.84 -8.89
CA ALA A 202 -7.14 -4.03 -9.39
C ALA A 202 -7.81 -4.55 -10.69
N ASN A 203 -9.14 -4.50 -10.77
CA ASN A 203 -9.90 -4.94 -11.94
C ASN A 203 -9.69 -4.01 -13.13
N ASP A 204 -9.78 -2.70 -12.93
CA ASP A 204 -9.52 -1.70 -13.97
C ASP A 204 -8.09 -1.88 -14.51
N ALA A 205 -7.11 -2.03 -13.62
CA ALA A 205 -5.73 -2.28 -14.01
C ALA A 205 -5.57 -3.58 -14.80
N ALA A 206 -6.29 -4.64 -14.44
CA ALA A 206 -6.25 -5.91 -15.14
C ALA A 206 -6.85 -5.81 -16.56
N ILE A 207 -7.97 -5.09 -16.71
CA ILE A 207 -8.61 -4.84 -18.01
C ILE A 207 -7.69 -4.01 -18.90
N ASP A 208 -7.15 -2.90 -18.40
CA ASP A 208 -6.21 -2.06 -19.15
C ASP A 208 -4.93 -2.82 -19.52
N SER A 209 -4.46 -3.68 -18.62
CA SER A 209 -3.29 -4.53 -18.85
C SER A 209 -3.52 -5.54 -19.97
N TYR A 210 -4.74 -6.06 -20.10
CA TYR A 210 -5.11 -6.93 -21.21
C TYR A 210 -5.01 -6.22 -22.57
N TYR A 211 -5.55 -5.00 -22.69
CA TYR A 211 -5.42 -4.22 -23.93
C TYR A 211 -3.96 -3.83 -24.21
N THR A 212 -3.21 -3.43 -23.18
CA THR A 212 -1.77 -3.14 -23.30
C THR A 212 -1.00 -4.38 -23.80
N ALA A 213 -1.36 -5.58 -23.34
CA ALA A 213 -0.75 -6.81 -23.81
C ALA A 213 -1.04 -7.09 -25.29
N GLN A 214 -2.25 -6.78 -25.77
CA GLN A 214 -2.59 -6.90 -27.19
C GLN A 214 -1.76 -5.93 -28.04
N ASP A 215 -1.64 -4.67 -27.61
CA ASP A 215 -0.85 -3.65 -28.31
C ASP A 215 0.64 -4.01 -28.38
N LEU A 216 1.15 -4.68 -27.35
CA LEU A 216 2.52 -5.21 -27.30
C LEU A 216 2.68 -6.55 -28.04
N GLY A 217 1.60 -7.13 -28.57
CA GLY A 217 1.62 -8.44 -29.25
C GLY A 217 1.92 -9.63 -28.33
N LEU A 218 1.62 -9.51 -27.03
CA LEU A 218 1.87 -10.54 -26.00
C LEU A 218 0.72 -11.53 -25.85
N CYS A 219 -0.48 -11.17 -26.34
CA CYS A 219 -1.65 -12.03 -26.36
C CYS A 219 -2.18 -12.15 -27.80
N SER A 220 -2.40 -13.40 -28.23
CA SER A 220 -3.07 -13.76 -29.49
C SER A 220 -4.56 -13.95 -29.32
#